data_AF-A0A9X3S0S0-F1
#
_entry.id   AF-A0A9X3S0S0-F1
#
_cell.length_a   1.000
_cell.length_b   1.000
_cell.length_c   1.000
_cell.angle_alpha   90.00
_cell.angle_beta   90.00
_cell.angle_gamma   90.00
#
_symmetry.space_group_name_H-M   'P 1'
#
loop_
_entity.id
_entity.type
_entity.pdbx_description
1 polymer ?
#
loop_
_entity_poly.entity_id
_entity_poly.type
_entity_poly.pdbx_seq_one_letter_code
_entity_poly.pdbx_strand_id
1 'polypeptide(L)'
;MRVKLILAVLLTAVAAAPAHAVSGGDTLPIAQAPYVAWLGGQCTGTLISPTRILTAAHCLDGADVADARVLVGVDGNTLTRGVSKLSVSVRGYTEHPKFKLSFPFAHKRPQDAIAVNDVGLILLKTPVRTIAPVRLAGADDGALEAGGAAAAILGYGIIAPETEMGTPRAPLQQGTLGVLGASDCEQAYPRAIQATMICTSDPAHQAPPFVMACPGDSGGPVIAQTPAGPVQLGITSWGAEVMEVGCGLRSLPNVAMRVSSYASFINQTDPVIQPYTTGGFRHTRIVGKARIGNTVTCTPPKLGGAPLKLSYEWSVGTNTGTFKPLRHAHGSKLKITKAIYNSARPTQYRSLFCTATARNAGGSLDTGLTSTRMRK
;
A
#
# COMPACT_ATOMS: atom_id res chain seq x y z
N MET A 1 22.63 61.97 -28.63
CA MET A 1 21.35 61.34 -28.20
C MET A 1 21.65 59.97 -27.60
N ARG A 2 21.37 59.76 -26.31
CA ARG A 2 21.52 58.45 -25.64
C ARG A 2 20.20 57.69 -25.75
N VAL A 3 20.18 56.61 -26.52
CA VAL A 3 19.02 55.71 -26.63
C VAL A 3 19.08 54.72 -25.46
N LYS A 4 18.12 54.80 -24.54
CA LYS A 4 17.92 53.80 -23.49
C LYS A 4 17.09 52.66 -24.07
N LEU A 5 17.69 51.48 -24.22
CA LEU A 5 16.97 50.25 -24.57
C LEU A 5 16.32 49.70 -23.30
N ILE A 6 14.99 49.81 -23.19
CA ILE A 6 14.21 49.22 -22.10
C ILE A 6 13.96 47.76 -22.48
N LEU A 7 14.63 46.84 -21.78
CA LEU A 7 14.40 45.41 -21.91
C LEU A 7 13.10 45.06 -21.15
N ALA A 8 12.02 44.84 -21.89
CA ALA A 8 10.76 44.34 -21.32
C ALA A 8 10.94 42.86 -20.97
N VAL A 9 11.10 42.55 -19.68
CA VAL A 9 11.03 41.19 -19.17
C VAL A 9 9.57 40.79 -19.14
N LEU A 10 9.12 39.98 -20.11
CA LEU A 10 7.85 39.27 -19.99
C LEU A 10 7.99 38.23 -18.87
N LEU A 11 7.42 38.51 -17.71
CA LEU A 11 7.09 37.46 -16.74
C LEU A 11 5.96 36.62 -17.36
N THR A 12 6.31 35.46 -17.93
CA THR A 12 5.33 34.41 -18.15
C THR A 12 4.93 33.87 -16.78
N ALA A 13 3.70 34.17 -16.35
CA ALA A 13 3.10 33.49 -15.22
C ALA A 13 2.96 32.02 -15.61
N VAL A 14 3.87 31.18 -15.14
CA VAL A 14 3.70 29.72 -15.18
C VAL A 14 2.56 29.41 -14.22
N ALA A 15 1.35 29.24 -14.77
CA ALA A 15 0.26 28.62 -14.02
C ALA A 15 0.73 27.20 -13.69
N ALA A 16 1.09 26.96 -12.43
CA ALA A 16 1.32 25.60 -11.96
C ALA A 16 0.02 24.81 -12.21
N ALA A 17 0.09 23.77 -13.04
CA ALA A 17 -1.01 22.85 -13.20
C ALA A 17 -1.37 22.30 -11.80
N PRO A 18 -2.66 22.20 -11.45
CA PRO A 18 -3.05 21.74 -10.13
C PRO A 18 -2.50 20.33 -9.88
N ALA A 19 -2.20 20.06 -8.62
CA ALA A 19 -1.67 18.78 -8.22
C ALA A 19 -2.79 17.73 -8.20
N HIS A 20 -2.75 16.74 -9.10
CA HIS A 20 -3.71 15.63 -9.24
C HIS A 20 -3.43 14.45 -8.27
N ALA A 21 -3.53 13.19 -8.68
CA ALA A 21 -3.39 11.89 -7.99
C ALA A 21 -3.91 10.93 -9.07
N VAL A 22 -3.36 9.74 -9.26
CA VAL A 22 -3.36 9.15 -10.61
C VAL A 22 -2.61 10.11 -11.57
N SER A 23 -1.44 9.69 -12.06
CA SER A 23 -0.69 10.53 -13.00
C SER A 23 -1.55 10.79 -14.24
N GLY A 24 -1.52 12.00 -14.80
CA GLY A 24 -2.32 12.38 -15.97
C GLY A 24 -3.86 12.36 -15.79
N GLY A 25 -4.35 12.14 -14.57
CA GLY A 25 -5.78 12.06 -14.26
C GLY A 25 -6.45 13.40 -13.94
N ASP A 26 -7.76 13.34 -13.70
CA ASP A 26 -8.62 14.48 -13.37
C ASP A 26 -9.20 14.37 -11.96
N THR A 27 -9.56 15.52 -11.38
CA THR A 27 -10.22 15.54 -10.07
C THR A 27 -11.66 15.02 -10.16
N LEU A 28 -11.99 14.05 -9.32
CA LEU A 28 -13.32 13.49 -9.18
C LEU A 28 -13.94 13.97 -7.86
N PRO A 29 -15.04 14.73 -7.88
CA PRO A 29 -15.77 15.07 -6.67
C PRO A 29 -16.16 13.81 -5.90
N ILE A 30 -15.82 13.72 -4.61
CA ILE A 30 -16.04 12.50 -3.81
C ILE A 30 -17.50 12.04 -3.79
N ALA A 31 -18.46 12.95 -3.96
CA ALA A 31 -19.88 12.64 -4.07
C ALA A 31 -20.24 11.74 -5.26
N GLN A 32 -19.40 11.67 -6.30
CA GLN A 32 -19.59 10.81 -7.45
C GLN A 32 -19.08 9.37 -7.20
N ALA A 33 -18.17 9.19 -6.24
CA ALA A 33 -17.64 7.88 -5.86
C ALA A 33 -17.50 7.76 -4.33
N PRO A 34 -18.59 7.91 -3.56
CA PRO A 34 -18.54 7.99 -2.10
C PRO A 34 -18.08 6.68 -1.45
N TYR A 35 -18.10 5.57 -2.19
CA TYR A 35 -17.61 4.27 -1.75
C TYR A 35 -16.07 4.19 -1.67
N VAL A 36 -15.32 5.15 -2.24
CA VAL A 36 -13.86 5.12 -2.20
C VAL A 36 -13.37 5.52 -0.80
N ALA A 37 -12.41 4.76 -0.29
CA ALA A 37 -11.86 4.89 1.04
C ALA A 37 -10.38 5.31 1.01
N TRP A 38 -10.03 6.25 1.88
CA TRP A 38 -8.65 6.66 2.12
C TRP A 38 -8.08 5.87 3.30
N LEU A 39 -6.90 5.26 3.12
CA LEU A 39 -6.27 4.36 4.08
C LEU A 39 -4.95 4.95 4.57
N GLY A 40 -5.03 5.87 5.53
CA GLY A 40 -3.88 6.41 6.25
C GLY A 40 -2.86 7.22 5.42
N GLY A 41 -3.19 7.53 4.16
CA GLY A 41 -2.31 8.27 3.24
C GLY A 41 -1.29 7.41 2.52
N GLN A 42 -1.44 6.08 2.60
CA GLN A 42 -0.54 5.10 1.98
C GLN A 42 -1.23 4.25 0.92
N CYS A 43 -2.54 4.07 1.03
CA CYS A 43 -3.34 3.28 0.11
C CYS A 43 -4.76 3.84 -0.05
N THR A 44 -5.45 3.31 -1.04
CA THR A 44 -6.87 3.50 -1.31
C THR A 44 -7.62 2.16 -1.14
N GLY A 45 -8.93 2.21 -0.92
CA GLY A 45 -9.79 1.02 -0.91
C GLY A 45 -11.23 1.36 -1.32
N THR A 46 -12.13 0.38 -1.26
CA THR A 46 -13.55 0.57 -1.58
C THR A 46 -14.49 -0.10 -0.60
N LEU A 47 -15.56 0.58 -0.23
CA LEU A 47 -16.68 0.01 0.51
C LEU A 47 -17.46 -0.96 -0.38
N ILE A 48 -17.38 -2.26 -0.05
CA ILE A 48 -18.04 -3.35 -0.81
C ILE A 48 -19.21 -3.96 -0.02
N SER A 49 -19.27 -3.68 1.28
CA SER A 49 -20.45 -3.90 2.12
C SER A 49 -20.40 -2.92 3.29
N PRO A 50 -21.48 -2.74 4.08
CA PRO A 50 -21.45 -1.85 5.24
C PRO A 50 -20.31 -2.14 6.22
N THR A 51 -19.75 -3.35 6.24
CA THR A 51 -18.70 -3.76 7.19
C THR A 51 -17.39 -4.15 6.53
N ARG A 52 -17.21 -3.94 5.21
CA ARG A 52 -16.04 -4.40 4.48
C ARG A 52 -15.51 -3.35 3.51
N ILE A 53 -14.22 -3.06 3.65
CA ILE A 53 -13.44 -2.35 2.63
C ILE A 53 -12.57 -3.37 1.88
N LEU A 54 -12.62 -3.35 0.55
CA LEU A 54 -11.72 -4.09 -0.33
C LEU A 54 -10.49 -3.24 -0.63
N THR A 55 -9.30 -3.84 -0.57
CA THR A 55 -8.03 -3.18 -0.88
C THR A 55 -6.96 -4.23 -1.26
N ALA A 56 -5.73 -3.81 -1.49
CA ALA A 56 -4.62 -4.71 -1.76
C ALA A 56 -4.09 -5.34 -0.45
N ALA A 57 -3.55 -6.56 -0.52
CA ALA A 57 -2.97 -7.22 0.65
C ALA A 57 -1.70 -6.52 1.13
N HIS A 58 -0.87 -5.99 0.21
CA HIS A 58 0.34 -5.26 0.58
C HIS A 58 0.05 -3.97 1.36
N CYS A 59 -1.16 -3.42 1.28
CA CYS A 59 -1.59 -2.28 2.10
C CYS A 59 -1.87 -2.68 3.56
N LEU A 60 -2.07 -3.98 3.81
CA LEU A 60 -2.42 -4.55 5.12
C LEU A 60 -1.28 -5.35 5.75
N ASP A 61 -0.28 -5.77 4.95
CA ASP A 61 0.85 -6.57 5.41
C ASP A 61 1.61 -5.83 6.51
N GLY A 62 1.69 -6.45 7.69
CA GLY A 62 2.32 -5.87 8.87
C GLY A 62 1.47 -4.79 9.56
N ALA A 63 0.27 -4.46 9.09
CA ALA A 63 -0.56 -3.41 9.66
C ALA A 63 -1.17 -3.82 11.02
N ASP A 64 -1.32 -2.84 11.90
CA ASP A 64 -2.03 -3.00 13.17
C ASP A 64 -3.36 -2.23 13.15
N VAL A 65 -4.42 -2.86 13.66
CA VAL A 65 -5.73 -2.21 13.87
C VAL A 65 -5.61 -1.01 14.80
N ALA A 66 -4.60 -1.03 15.68
CA ALA A 66 -4.34 0.05 16.61
C ALA A 66 -3.85 1.34 15.94
N ASP A 67 -3.34 1.24 14.71
CA ASP A 67 -2.84 2.35 13.88
C ASP A 67 -3.79 2.68 12.71
N ALA A 68 -4.94 2.01 12.64
CA ALA A 68 -5.91 2.14 11.56
C ALA A 68 -6.39 3.59 11.39
N ARG A 69 -6.36 4.06 10.14
CA ARG A 69 -6.95 5.33 9.72
C ARG A 69 -7.74 5.09 8.44
N VAL A 70 -9.04 4.82 8.60
CA VAL A 70 -9.92 4.45 7.48
C VAL A 70 -11.03 5.48 7.37
N LEU A 71 -11.06 6.18 6.25
CA LEU A 71 -12.06 7.20 5.94
C LEU A 71 -12.79 6.79 4.68
N VAL A 72 -14.12 6.82 4.69
CA VAL A 72 -14.94 6.39 3.54
C VAL A 72 -15.75 7.57 3.05
N GLY A 73 -15.68 7.88 1.75
CA GLY A 73 -16.43 8.97 1.16
C GLY A 73 -16.01 10.36 1.64
N VAL A 74 -14.73 10.54 1.97
CA VAL A 74 -14.18 11.81 2.46
C VAL A 74 -13.24 12.40 1.41
N ASP A 75 -13.45 13.67 1.06
CA ASP A 75 -12.54 14.40 0.17
C ASP A 75 -11.18 14.62 0.84
N GLY A 76 -10.11 14.29 0.14
CA GLY A 76 -8.73 14.47 0.58
C GLY A 76 -8.37 15.91 0.98
N ASN A 77 -9.04 16.92 0.40
CA ASN A 77 -8.88 18.33 0.77
C ASN A 77 -9.43 18.65 2.18
N THR A 78 -10.39 17.86 2.64
CA THR A 78 -11.01 18.04 3.98
C THR A 78 -10.20 17.35 5.07
N LEU A 79 -9.10 16.68 4.72
CA LEU A 79 -8.20 15.99 5.64
C LEU A 79 -7.31 16.98 6.44
N THR A 80 -7.93 17.86 7.22
CA THR A 80 -7.26 18.82 8.13
C THR A 80 -7.21 18.31 9.58
N ARG A 81 -6.61 19.05 10.53
CA ARG A 81 -6.60 18.65 11.96
C ARG A 81 -8.04 18.42 12.46
N GLY A 82 -8.43 17.15 12.64
CA GLY A 82 -9.80 16.77 13.07
C GLY A 82 -10.35 15.51 12.40
N VAL A 83 -9.74 15.04 11.30
CA VAL A 83 -10.22 13.85 10.56
C VAL A 83 -10.26 12.56 11.36
N SER A 84 -9.51 12.48 12.47
CA SER A 84 -9.55 11.33 13.37
C SER A 84 -10.96 11.01 13.86
N LYS A 85 -11.86 12.01 13.92
CA LYS A 85 -13.28 11.81 14.28
C LYS A 85 -14.11 11.14 13.18
N LEU A 86 -13.69 11.23 11.92
CA LEU A 86 -14.36 10.60 10.77
C LEU A 86 -13.86 9.18 10.53
N SER A 87 -12.80 8.76 11.23
CA SER A 87 -12.22 7.43 11.08
C SER A 87 -13.20 6.35 11.52
N VAL A 88 -13.48 5.41 10.61
CA VAL A 88 -14.31 4.26 10.90
C VAL A 88 -13.50 3.27 11.75
N SER A 89 -14.11 2.76 12.82
CA SER A 89 -13.46 1.78 13.69
C SER A 89 -13.23 0.46 12.96
N VAL A 90 -12.02 -0.07 13.03
CA VAL A 90 -11.62 -1.35 12.42
C VAL A 90 -11.68 -2.47 13.46
N ARG A 91 -12.25 -3.62 13.07
CA ARG A 91 -12.27 -4.87 13.84
C ARG A 91 -11.02 -5.71 13.57
N GLY A 92 -10.54 -5.70 12.34
CA GLY A 92 -9.45 -6.55 11.89
C GLY A 92 -9.18 -6.40 10.41
N TYR A 93 -8.11 -7.04 9.97
CA TYR A 93 -7.71 -7.16 8.57
C TYR A 93 -7.64 -8.64 8.21
N THR A 94 -7.78 -8.94 6.92
CA THR A 94 -7.46 -10.26 6.38
C THR A 94 -6.83 -10.11 5.01
N GLU A 95 -5.74 -10.81 4.78
CA GLU A 95 -5.02 -10.91 3.51
C GLU A 95 -5.38 -12.25 2.85
N HIS A 96 -5.32 -12.30 1.52
CA HIS A 96 -5.46 -13.56 0.82
C HIS A 96 -4.34 -14.53 1.26
N PRO A 97 -4.64 -15.79 1.63
CA PRO A 97 -3.66 -16.71 2.23
C PRO A 97 -2.51 -17.13 1.29
N LYS A 98 -2.68 -16.87 -0.01
CA LYS A 98 -1.65 -17.09 -1.04
C LYS A 98 -1.00 -15.78 -1.51
N PHE A 99 -1.19 -14.69 -0.78
CA PHE A 99 -0.53 -13.41 -1.06
C PHE A 99 0.98 -13.60 -1.06
N LYS A 100 1.64 -13.08 -2.09
CA LYS A 100 3.09 -13.04 -2.19
C LYS A 100 3.50 -11.70 -2.76
N LEU A 101 4.41 -11.04 -2.07
CA LEU A 101 5.02 -9.81 -2.49
C LEU A 101 6.48 -10.07 -2.85
N SER A 102 6.86 -9.70 -4.07
CA SER A 102 8.26 -9.61 -4.48
C SER A 102 8.57 -8.15 -4.74
N PHE A 103 8.95 -7.41 -3.70
CA PHE A 103 9.50 -6.06 -3.83
C PHE A 103 10.87 -6.01 -3.20
N PRO A 104 11.89 -5.60 -3.96
CA PRO A 104 12.47 -4.29 -3.67
C PRO A 104 12.30 -3.30 -4.83
N PHE A 105 12.07 -2.02 -4.52
CA PHE A 105 12.19 -0.93 -5.48
C PHE A 105 13.55 -1.02 -6.22
N ALA A 106 13.56 -0.68 -7.51
CA ALA A 106 14.74 -0.68 -8.40
C ALA A 106 15.20 -2.05 -8.94
N HIS A 107 14.29 -2.81 -9.54
CA HIS A 107 14.68 -3.92 -10.42
C HIS A 107 15.12 -3.44 -11.80
N LYS A 108 15.93 -4.24 -12.48
CA LYS A 108 16.33 -3.98 -13.87
C LYS A 108 15.20 -4.25 -14.87
N ARG A 109 14.22 -5.07 -14.49
CA ARG A 109 13.10 -5.45 -15.35
C ARG A 109 11.77 -5.22 -14.63
N PRO A 110 10.72 -4.76 -15.33
CA PRO A 110 9.42 -4.49 -14.71
C PRO A 110 8.77 -5.72 -14.07
N GLN A 111 8.95 -6.91 -14.66
CA GLN A 111 8.38 -8.17 -14.18
C GLN A 111 9.03 -8.75 -12.91
N ASP A 112 10.08 -8.12 -12.36
CA ASP A 112 10.78 -8.63 -11.18
C ASP A 112 10.18 -8.06 -9.86
N ALA A 113 9.44 -6.94 -9.94
CA ALA A 113 8.66 -6.39 -8.83
C ALA A 113 7.16 -6.62 -9.04
N ILE A 114 6.65 -7.72 -8.49
CA ILE A 114 5.25 -8.12 -8.65
C ILE A 114 4.62 -8.46 -7.31
N ALA A 115 3.30 -8.31 -7.27
CA ALA A 115 2.46 -8.86 -6.23
C ALA A 115 1.52 -9.90 -6.83
N VAL A 116 1.31 -11.00 -6.11
CA VAL A 116 0.47 -12.13 -6.52
C VAL A 116 -0.56 -12.39 -5.44
N ASN A 117 -1.83 -12.57 -5.84
CA ASN A 117 -2.97 -12.66 -4.93
C ASN A 117 -3.02 -11.48 -3.96
N ASP A 118 -2.78 -10.28 -4.49
CA ASP A 118 -2.67 -9.05 -3.71
C ASP A 118 -4.04 -8.46 -3.37
N VAL A 119 -4.81 -9.21 -2.57
CA VAL A 119 -6.19 -8.89 -2.22
C VAL A 119 -6.36 -8.99 -0.71
N GLY A 120 -6.92 -7.95 -0.11
CA GLY A 120 -7.16 -7.86 1.32
C GLY A 120 -8.50 -7.23 1.65
N LEU A 121 -9.00 -7.51 2.85
CA LEU A 121 -10.21 -6.90 3.40
C LEU A 121 -9.89 -6.20 4.72
N ILE A 122 -10.41 -4.98 4.86
CA ILE A 122 -10.56 -4.33 6.16
C ILE A 122 -11.96 -4.61 6.67
N LEU A 123 -12.03 -5.21 7.85
CA LEU A 123 -13.28 -5.57 8.51
C LEU A 123 -13.63 -4.46 9.48
N LEU A 124 -14.71 -3.74 9.21
CA LEU A 124 -15.14 -2.62 10.04
C LEU A 124 -15.86 -3.13 11.27
N LYS A 125 -15.58 -2.51 12.42
CA LYS A 125 -16.28 -2.75 13.69
C LYS A 125 -17.65 -2.07 13.69
N THR A 126 -17.74 -0.88 13.09
CA THR A 126 -18.97 -0.11 12.97
C THR A 126 -19.43 -0.09 11.51
N PRO A 127 -20.66 -0.53 11.20
CA PRO A 127 -21.15 -0.51 9.83
C PRO A 127 -21.31 0.92 9.28
N VAL A 128 -20.83 1.15 8.06
CA VAL A 128 -21.10 2.37 7.26
C VAL A 128 -22.42 2.16 6.53
N ARG A 129 -23.47 2.88 6.93
CA ARG A 129 -24.83 2.75 6.37
C ARG A 129 -25.27 3.93 5.50
N THR A 130 -24.55 5.04 5.57
CA THR A 130 -24.86 6.29 4.86
C THR A 130 -24.32 6.31 3.43
N ILE A 131 -23.51 5.32 3.06
CA ILE A 131 -22.85 5.21 1.76
C ILE A 131 -23.22 3.86 1.17
N ALA A 132 -23.72 3.85 -0.06
CA ALA A 132 -23.98 2.61 -0.79
C ALA A 132 -22.65 1.95 -1.17
N PRO A 133 -22.47 0.64 -0.91
CA PRO A 133 -21.29 -0.08 -1.40
C PRO A 133 -21.24 -0.16 -2.92
N VAL A 134 -20.04 -0.20 -3.49
CA VAL A 134 -19.85 -0.41 -4.94
C VAL A 134 -20.17 -1.84 -5.34
N ARG A 135 -20.74 -2.03 -6.54
CA ARG A 135 -20.94 -3.36 -7.11
C ARG A 135 -19.61 -3.94 -7.55
N LEU A 136 -19.38 -5.22 -7.26
CA LEU A 136 -18.21 -5.96 -7.74
C LEU A 136 -18.55 -6.69 -9.05
N ALA A 137 -17.56 -6.80 -9.94
CA ALA A 137 -17.68 -7.63 -11.14
C ALA A 137 -17.86 -9.10 -10.74
N GLY A 138 -18.87 -9.75 -11.34
CA GLY A 138 -19.18 -11.17 -11.19
C GLY A 138 -18.87 -11.96 -12.46
N ALA A 139 -19.29 -13.23 -12.49
CA ALA A 139 -19.10 -14.12 -13.63
C ALA A 139 -19.76 -13.62 -14.93
N ASP A 140 -20.86 -12.87 -14.80
CA ASP A 140 -21.64 -12.37 -15.93
C ASP A 140 -21.12 -11.03 -16.50
N ASP A 141 -20.09 -10.44 -15.87
CA ASP A 141 -19.52 -9.14 -16.26
C ASP A 141 -18.33 -9.26 -17.22
N GLY A 142 -18.09 -10.43 -17.82
CA GLY A 142 -16.90 -10.68 -18.66
C GLY A 142 -16.71 -9.68 -19.82
N ALA A 143 -17.79 -9.09 -20.34
CA ALA A 143 -17.71 -8.04 -21.35
C ALA A 143 -17.08 -6.73 -20.84
N LEU A 144 -17.25 -6.41 -19.55
CA LEU A 144 -16.62 -5.23 -18.92
C LEU A 144 -15.12 -5.43 -18.71
N GLU A 145 -14.67 -6.69 -18.65
CA GLU A 145 -13.27 -7.05 -18.45
C GLU A 145 -12.53 -7.45 -19.74
N ALA A 146 -13.19 -7.31 -20.90
CA ALA A 146 -12.62 -7.66 -22.20
C ALA A 146 -11.61 -6.60 -22.69
N GLY A 147 -10.62 -7.02 -23.48
CA GLY A 147 -9.68 -6.09 -24.09
C GLY A 147 -10.38 -5.02 -24.93
N GLY A 148 -9.99 -3.76 -24.75
CA GLY A 148 -10.62 -2.59 -25.35
C GLY A 148 -11.81 -2.01 -24.56
N ALA A 149 -12.29 -2.68 -23.51
CA ALA A 149 -13.33 -2.14 -22.65
C ALA A 149 -12.84 -0.89 -21.91
N ALA A 150 -13.72 0.11 -21.77
CA ALA A 150 -13.41 1.33 -21.03
C ALA A 150 -13.37 1.06 -19.52
N ALA A 151 -12.37 1.62 -18.85
CA ALA A 151 -12.19 1.54 -17.42
C ALA A 151 -11.70 2.88 -16.85
N ALA A 152 -11.76 3.01 -15.53
CA ALA A 152 -11.16 4.13 -14.83
C ALA A 152 -10.51 3.66 -13.53
N ILE A 153 -9.37 4.23 -13.17
CA ILE A 153 -8.78 4.05 -11.84
C ILE A 153 -9.18 5.23 -10.94
N LEU A 154 -9.54 4.96 -9.69
CA LEU A 154 -9.83 5.99 -8.69
C LEU A 154 -8.83 5.91 -7.53
N GLY A 155 -8.35 7.06 -7.04
CA GLY A 155 -7.34 7.04 -5.98
C GLY A 155 -7.02 8.38 -5.33
N TYR A 156 -6.37 8.29 -4.18
CA TYR A 156 -5.84 9.41 -3.39
C TYR A 156 -4.31 9.46 -3.39
N GLY A 157 -3.67 8.78 -4.33
CA GLY A 157 -2.22 8.70 -4.40
C GLY A 157 -1.54 10.02 -4.69
N ILE A 158 -0.23 9.95 -4.86
CA ILE A 158 0.51 11.04 -5.45
C ILE A 158 0.30 11.06 -6.96
N ILE A 159 0.95 12.03 -7.57
CA ILE A 159 0.51 12.66 -8.81
C ILE A 159 1.64 12.69 -9.83
N ALA A 160 2.83 12.92 -9.28
CA ALA A 160 4.05 13.29 -9.93
C ALA A 160 5.20 12.93 -8.96
N PRO A 161 6.41 12.69 -9.48
CA PRO A 161 7.59 12.30 -8.69
C PRO A 161 7.97 13.22 -7.51
N GLU A 162 7.46 14.46 -7.46
CA GLU A 162 7.98 15.52 -6.59
C GLU A 162 7.16 15.79 -5.33
N THR A 163 6.03 15.11 -5.11
CA THR A 163 5.26 15.31 -3.86
C THR A 163 5.79 14.39 -2.76
N GLU A 164 6.20 14.98 -1.63
CA GLU A 164 6.65 14.23 -0.44
C GLU A 164 5.65 13.13 -0.07
N MET A 165 6.13 11.88 -0.03
CA MET A 165 5.40 10.78 0.60
C MET A 165 5.08 11.17 2.04
N GLY A 166 3.80 11.31 2.37
CA GLY A 166 3.37 11.61 3.74
C GLY A 166 2.25 12.61 3.90
N THR A 167 1.82 13.34 2.85
CA THR A 167 0.52 14.03 2.92
C THR A 167 -0.16 14.21 1.55
N PRO A 168 -0.86 13.21 1.00
CA PRO A 168 -1.84 13.46 -0.04
C PRO A 168 -3.05 14.17 0.60
N ARG A 169 -3.03 15.51 0.57
CA ARG A 169 -4.21 16.37 0.76
C ARG A 169 -4.88 16.65 -0.59
N ALA A 170 -4.74 15.73 -1.54
CA ALA A 170 -5.30 15.89 -2.87
C ALA A 170 -6.74 15.36 -2.88
N PRO A 171 -7.67 16.03 -3.56
CA PRO A 171 -9.02 15.50 -3.74
C PRO A 171 -8.96 14.13 -4.42
N LEU A 172 -10.02 13.33 -4.31
CA LEU A 172 -10.13 12.08 -5.06
C LEU A 172 -9.92 12.37 -6.55
N GLN A 173 -9.18 11.49 -7.23
CA GLN A 173 -8.95 11.61 -8.66
C GLN A 173 -9.41 10.38 -9.41
N GLN A 174 -9.52 10.55 -10.71
CA GLN A 174 -9.86 9.53 -11.67
C GLN A 174 -8.91 9.59 -12.86
N GLY A 175 -8.43 8.43 -13.32
CA GLY A 175 -7.76 8.28 -14.60
C GLY A 175 -8.57 7.43 -15.56
N THR A 176 -8.76 7.91 -16.79
CA THR A 176 -9.41 7.14 -17.86
C THR A 176 -8.43 6.15 -18.47
N LEU A 177 -8.83 4.88 -18.53
CA LEU A 177 -8.01 3.77 -19.00
C LEU A 177 -8.81 2.85 -19.94
N GLY A 178 -8.09 2.02 -20.70
CA GLY A 178 -8.67 0.88 -21.42
C GLY A 178 -8.16 -0.43 -20.83
N VAL A 179 -9.04 -1.44 -20.75
CA VAL A 179 -8.63 -2.81 -20.39
C VAL A 179 -7.80 -3.38 -21.53
N LEU A 180 -6.68 -4.01 -21.19
CA LEU A 180 -5.83 -4.71 -22.15
C LEU A 180 -6.20 -6.18 -22.26
N GLY A 181 -6.03 -6.73 -23.47
CA GLY A 181 -6.04 -8.17 -23.68
C GLY A 181 -4.91 -8.85 -22.90
N ALA A 182 -5.12 -10.11 -22.50
CA ALA A 182 -4.12 -10.86 -21.75
C ALA A 182 -2.78 -10.99 -22.50
N SER A 183 -2.82 -11.15 -23.82
CA SER A 183 -1.63 -11.20 -24.69
C SER A 183 -0.81 -9.92 -24.63
N ASP A 184 -1.49 -8.77 -24.70
CA ASP A 184 -0.83 -7.46 -24.78
C ASP A 184 -0.20 -7.13 -23.43
N CYS A 185 -0.86 -7.51 -22.33
CA CYS A 185 -0.28 -7.36 -21.01
C CYS A 185 0.91 -8.30 -20.78
N GLU A 186 0.83 -9.56 -21.23
CA GLU A 186 1.94 -10.52 -21.14
C GLU A 186 3.14 -10.09 -22.00
N GLN A 187 2.90 -9.42 -23.13
CA GLN A 187 3.97 -8.82 -23.93
C GLN A 187 4.70 -7.71 -23.18
N ALA A 188 3.98 -6.88 -22.41
CA ALA A 188 4.58 -5.83 -21.57
C ALA A 188 5.31 -6.40 -20.35
N TYR A 189 4.80 -7.50 -19.78
CA TYR A 189 5.35 -8.14 -18.57
C TYR A 189 5.56 -9.65 -18.74
N PRO A 190 6.58 -10.09 -19.51
CA PRO A 190 6.74 -11.51 -19.83
C PRO A 190 6.93 -12.40 -18.59
N ARG A 191 6.08 -13.42 -18.48
CA ARG A 191 5.99 -14.45 -17.43
C ARG A 191 5.53 -13.94 -16.07
N ALA A 192 4.94 -12.75 -16.02
CA ALA A 192 4.50 -12.13 -14.78
C ALA A 192 2.99 -12.16 -14.59
N ILE A 193 2.23 -12.12 -15.70
CA ILE A 193 0.79 -11.93 -15.68
C ILE A 193 0.08 -13.25 -15.43
N GLN A 194 -0.89 -13.23 -14.52
CA GLN A 194 -1.74 -14.38 -14.21
C GLN A 194 -3.17 -14.10 -14.65
N ALA A 195 -3.95 -15.15 -14.90
CA ALA A 195 -5.38 -15.01 -15.24
C ALA A 195 -6.20 -14.27 -14.16
N THR A 196 -5.72 -14.29 -12.92
CA THR A 196 -6.30 -13.56 -11.78
C THR A 196 -5.94 -12.06 -11.76
N MET A 197 -5.27 -11.56 -12.80
CA MET A 197 -4.90 -10.15 -12.97
C MET A 197 -5.71 -9.53 -14.12
N ILE A 198 -5.88 -8.22 -14.04
CA ILE A 198 -6.44 -7.38 -15.10
C ILE A 198 -5.49 -6.22 -15.35
N CYS A 199 -5.22 -5.93 -16.61
CA CYS A 199 -4.30 -4.88 -16.99
C CYS A 199 -5.04 -3.75 -17.67
N THR A 200 -4.59 -2.53 -17.41
CA THR A 200 -5.18 -1.32 -17.98
C THR A 200 -4.11 -0.34 -18.42
N SER A 201 -4.28 0.28 -19.57
CA SER A 201 -3.35 1.29 -20.08
C SER A 201 -4.08 2.57 -20.46
N ASP A 202 -3.33 3.65 -20.53
CA ASP A 202 -3.80 4.91 -21.11
C ASP A 202 -4.02 4.73 -22.62
N PRO A 203 -5.26 4.89 -23.12
CA PRO A 203 -5.56 4.75 -24.54
C PRO A 203 -5.31 6.04 -25.34
N ALA A 204 -5.16 7.20 -24.66
CA ALA A 204 -5.26 8.51 -25.27
C ALA A 204 -3.91 9.24 -25.40
N HIS A 205 -3.03 9.12 -24.40
CA HIS A 205 -1.77 9.84 -24.42
C HIS A 205 -0.70 9.12 -25.24
N GLN A 206 0.00 9.90 -26.08
CA GLN A 206 1.13 9.43 -26.89
C GLN A 206 2.49 9.84 -26.28
N ALA A 207 2.47 10.70 -25.26
CA ALA A 207 3.65 11.18 -24.54
C ALA A 207 3.30 11.44 -23.06
N PRO A 208 4.29 11.45 -22.16
CA PRO A 208 4.09 11.74 -20.73
C PRO A 208 3.42 13.09 -20.45
N PRO A 209 2.71 13.23 -19.29
CA PRO A 209 2.44 12.17 -18.33
C PRO A 209 1.34 11.22 -18.83
N PHE A 210 1.60 9.91 -18.76
CA PHE A 210 0.58 8.89 -19.05
C PHE A 210 -0.38 8.73 -17.88
N VAL A 211 -1.64 8.44 -18.19
CA VAL A 211 -2.67 8.08 -17.22
C VAL A 211 -2.33 6.76 -16.54
N MET A 212 -2.00 6.80 -15.25
CA MET A 212 -1.64 5.59 -14.51
C MET A 212 -1.72 5.73 -12.99
N ALA A 213 -1.78 4.59 -12.29
CA ALA A 213 -1.66 4.51 -10.85
C ALA A 213 -0.32 5.07 -10.36
N CYS A 214 -0.32 5.55 -9.13
CA CYS A 214 0.85 6.12 -8.47
C CYS A 214 0.84 5.77 -6.97
N PRO A 215 1.96 5.93 -6.22
CA PRO A 215 2.00 5.59 -4.80
C PRO A 215 0.84 6.22 -4.01
N GLY A 216 0.06 5.38 -3.33
CA GLY A 216 -1.17 5.74 -2.62
C GLY A 216 -2.47 5.40 -3.34
N ASP A 217 -2.44 5.15 -4.65
CA ASP A 217 -3.57 4.58 -5.40
C ASP A 217 -3.71 3.07 -5.19
N SER A 218 -2.66 2.43 -4.68
CA SER A 218 -2.63 0.99 -4.37
C SER A 218 -3.83 0.57 -3.51
N GLY A 219 -4.46 -0.54 -3.88
CA GLY A 219 -5.70 -1.03 -3.31
C GLY A 219 -6.97 -0.32 -3.80
N GLY A 220 -6.85 0.80 -4.51
CA GLY A 220 -7.96 1.53 -5.11
C GLY A 220 -8.65 0.75 -6.23
N PRO A 221 -9.87 1.16 -6.62
CA PRO A 221 -10.65 0.43 -7.59
C PRO A 221 -10.25 0.76 -9.04
N VAL A 222 -10.29 -0.28 -9.88
CA VAL A 222 -10.52 -0.13 -11.32
C VAL A 222 -12.01 -0.32 -11.57
N ILE A 223 -12.68 0.70 -12.12
CA ILE A 223 -14.13 0.80 -12.30
C ILE A 223 -14.51 0.78 -13.78
N ALA A 224 -15.55 0.03 -14.14
CA ALA A 224 -16.34 0.27 -15.34
C ALA A 224 -17.60 1.06 -14.99
N GLN A 225 -17.93 2.05 -15.82
CA GLN A 225 -19.20 2.76 -15.72
C GLN A 225 -20.26 2.05 -16.57
N THR A 226 -21.39 1.71 -15.96
CA THR A 226 -22.51 1.07 -16.66
C THR A 226 -23.78 1.89 -16.45
N PRO A 227 -24.83 1.71 -17.26
CA PRO A 227 -26.13 2.35 -17.03
C PRO A 227 -26.73 2.04 -15.64
N ALA A 228 -26.38 0.89 -15.05
CA ALA A 228 -26.82 0.50 -13.71
C ALA A 228 -25.94 1.06 -12.58
N GLY A 229 -24.86 1.76 -12.91
CA GLY A 229 -23.89 2.32 -11.96
C GLY A 229 -22.48 1.73 -12.10
N PRO A 230 -21.56 2.16 -11.23
CA PRO A 230 -20.16 1.74 -11.27
C PRO A 230 -19.98 0.29 -10.84
N VAL A 231 -19.04 -0.39 -11.50
CA VAL A 231 -18.70 -1.79 -11.28
C VAL A 231 -17.20 -1.91 -11.08
N GLN A 232 -16.76 -2.43 -9.94
CA GLN A 232 -15.35 -2.63 -9.68
C GLN A 232 -14.84 -3.93 -10.34
N LEU A 233 -13.97 -3.77 -11.32
CA LEU A 233 -13.31 -4.83 -12.08
C LEU A 233 -12.01 -5.29 -11.41
N GLY A 234 -11.29 -4.34 -10.79
CA GLY A 234 -9.93 -4.56 -10.33
C GLY A 234 -9.61 -3.88 -9.00
N ILE A 235 -8.52 -4.35 -8.39
CA ILE A 235 -7.88 -3.79 -7.19
C ILE A 235 -6.45 -3.40 -7.59
N THR A 236 -6.15 -2.10 -7.66
CA THR A 236 -4.83 -1.58 -8.06
C THR A 236 -3.72 -2.20 -7.21
N SER A 237 -2.66 -2.70 -7.84
CA SER A 237 -1.66 -3.51 -7.13
C SER A 237 -0.22 -3.12 -7.46
N TRP A 238 0.18 -3.21 -8.74
CA TRP A 238 1.53 -2.87 -9.18
C TRP A 238 1.51 -2.39 -10.64
N GLY A 239 2.61 -1.84 -11.14
CA GLY A 239 2.69 -1.31 -12.50
C GLY A 239 4.02 -0.61 -12.75
N ALA A 240 4.05 0.37 -13.66
CA ALA A 240 5.28 1.10 -13.97
C ALA A 240 5.93 1.79 -12.76
N GLU A 241 5.15 2.14 -11.74
CA GLU A 241 5.62 2.77 -10.49
C GLU A 241 6.69 1.96 -9.75
N VAL A 242 6.77 0.64 -9.97
CA VAL A 242 7.75 -0.22 -9.29
C VAL A 242 9.16 -0.12 -9.87
N MET A 243 9.28 0.51 -11.04
CA MET A 243 10.52 0.65 -11.81
C MET A 243 11.22 2.00 -11.63
N GLU A 244 10.49 3.04 -11.21
CA GLU A 244 10.95 4.43 -11.31
C GLU A 244 10.60 5.25 -10.08
N VAL A 245 11.28 6.39 -9.92
CA VAL A 245 11.02 7.35 -8.82
C VAL A 245 9.78 8.23 -9.12
N GLY A 246 9.14 8.09 -10.29
CA GLY A 246 7.98 8.87 -10.70
C GLY A 246 6.99 8.12 -11.59
N CYS A 247 5.71 8.48 -11.48
CA CYS A 247 4.61 7.90 -12.25
C CYS A 247 4.33 8.69 -13.53
N GLY A 248 3.79 8.02 -14.54
CA GLY A 248 3.37 8.60 -15.82
C GLY A 248 4.52 8.85 -16.80
N LEU A 249 5.74 8.44 -16.49
CA LEU A 249 6.91 8.68 -17.35
C LEU A 249 7.03 7.66 -18.50
N ARG A 250 6.41 6.48 -18.35
CA ARG A 250 6.38 5.43 -19.38
C ARG A 250 4.97 4.88 -19.54
N SER A 251 4.63 4.53 -20.78
CA SER A 251 3.41 3.80 -21.10
C SER A 251 3.61 2.31 -20.82
N LEU A 252 3.59 1.94 -19.54
CA LEU A 252 3.51 0.54 -19.12
C LEU A 252 2.13 0.29 -18.49
N PRO A 253 1.51 -0.88 -18.72
CA PRO A 253 0.20 -1.16 -18.17
C PRO A 253 0.17 -1.14 -16.64
N ASN A 254 -0.90 -0.62 -16.07
CA ASN A 254 -1.24 -0.84 -14.66
C ASN A 254 -1.74 -2.26 -14.49
N VAL A 255 -1.34 -2.93 -13.41
CA VAL A 255 -1.78 -4.29 -13.07
C VAL A 255 -2.59 -4.25 -11.78
N ALA A 256 -3.82 -4.75 -11.88
CA ALA A 256 -4.75 -4.88 -10.78
C ALA A 256 -5.15 -6.35 -10.59
N MET A 257 -5.56 -6.72 -9.37
CA MET A 257 -6.15 -8.03 -9.11
C MET A 257 -7.59 -8.05 -9.64
N ARG A 258 -7.91 -9.01 -10.52
CA ARG A 258 -9.24 -9.14 -11.15
C ARG A 258 -10.26 -9.58 -10.10
N VAL A 259 -11.20 -8.70 -9.76
CA VAL A 259 -12.17 -8.91 -8.66
C VAL A 259 -12.97 -10.20 -8.82
N SER A 260 -13.44 -10.50 -10.04
CA SER A 260 -14.22 -11.70 -10.34
C SER A 260 -13.46 -12.99 -10.01
N SER A 261 -12.13 -12.98 -10.06
CA SER A 261 -11.27 -14.13 -9.71
C SER A 261 -11.14 -14.37 -8.20
N TYR A 262 -11.49 -13.41 -7.36
CA TYR A 262 -11.35 -13.49 -5.90
C TYR A 262 -12.69 -13.51 -5.15
N ALA A 263 -13.81 -13.74 -5.85
CA ALA A 263 -15.15 -13.74 -5.25
C ALA A 263 -15.28 -14.64 -4.01
N SER A 264 -14.64 -15.82 -4.03
CA SER A 264 -14.64 -16.75 -2.89
C SER A 264 -13.96 -16.17 -1.64
N PHE A 265 -12.83 -15.49 -1.80
CA PHE A 265 -12.14 -14.80 -0.71
C PHE A 265 -12.92 -13.56 -0.23
N ILE A 266 -13.43 -12.76 -1.16
CA ILE A 266 -14.13 -11.50 -0.86
C ILE A 266 -15.43 -11.78 -0.07
N ASN A 267 -16.17 -12.81 -0.46
CA ASN A 267 -17.48 -13.15 0.10
C ASN A 267 -17.42 -14.11 1.30
N GLN A 268 -16.24 -14.44 1.81
CA GLN A 268 -16.09 -15.32 2.97
C GLN A 268 -16.86 -14.77 4.18
N THR A 269 -17.66 -15.60 4.86
CA THR A 269 -18.51 -15.17 5.98
C THR A 269 -17.70 -14.88 7.24
N ASP A 270 -16.73 -15.74 7.56
CA ASP A 270 -15.87 -15.65 8.74
C ASP A 270 -14.38 -15.64 8.35
N PRO A 271 -13.85 -14.47 7.92
CA PRO A 271 -12.44 -14.34 7.60
C PRO A 271 -11.54 -14.53 8.82
N VAL A 272 -10.45 -15.26 8.65
CA VAL A 272 -9.37 -15.31 9.65
C VAL A 272 -8.75 -13.93 9.75
N ILE A 273 -8.85 -13.30 10.92
CA ILE A 273 -8.29 -11.98 11.20
C ILE A 273 -6.78 -12.12 11.42
N GLN A 274 -5.98 -11.28 10.75
CA GLN A 274 -4.53 -11.21 10.96
C GLN A 274 -4.16 -10.89 12.41
N PRO A 275 -2.94 -11.18 12.86
CA PRO A 275 -2.53 -10.86 14.23
C PRO A 275 -2.62 -9.35 14.50
N TYR A 276 -2.95 -8.96 15.74
CA TYR A 276 -3.06 -7.55 16.14
C TYR A 276 -2.62 -7.36 17.59
N THR A 277 -2.17 -6.16 17.97
CA THR A 277 -1.80 -5.89 19.37
C THR A 277 -3.02 -5.71 20.28
N THR A 278 -2.93 -6.23 21.50
CA THR A 278 -4.01 -6.18 22.50
C THR A 278 -3.53 -5.52 23.80
N GLY A 279 -3.75 -4.20 23.92
CA GLY A 279 -3.41 -3.44 25.12
C GLY A 279 -1.91 -3.36 25.44
N GLY A 280 -1.53 -2.43 26.33
CA GLY A 280 -0.13 -2.27 26.74
C GLY A 280 0.78 -1.65 25.67
N PHE A 281 2.06 -2.05 25.65
CA PHE A 281 3.05 -1.59 24.69
C PHE A 281 2.83 -2.24 23.32
N ARG A 282 2.99 -1.48 22.24
CA ARG A 282 2.77 -1.95 20.85
C ARG A 282 4.00 -2.59 20.20
N HIS A 283 5.18 -2.37 20.80
CA HIS A 283 6.45 -2.80 20.24
C HIS A 283 7.04 -3.99 20.99
N THR A 284 7.87 -4.76 20.30
CA THR A 284 8.78 -5.71 20.94
C THR A 284 9.60 -5.06 22.06
N ARG A 285 10.06 -5.87 23.01
CA ARG A 285 11.00 -5.41 24.06
C ARG A 285 12.17 -6.37 24.16
N ILE A 286 13.37 -5.83 24.29
CA ILE A 286 14.56 -6.61 24.64
C ILE A 286 14.68 -6.63 26.17
N VAL A 287 14.46 -7.80 26.75
CA VAL A 287 14.51 -8.05 28.19
C VAL A 287 15.86 -8.68 28.56
N GLY A 288 16.49 -8.17 29.61
CA GLY A 288 17.78 -8.62 30.11
C GLY A 288 18.88 -7.56 29.98
N LYS A 289 20.04 -7.82 30.62
CA LYS A 289 21.19 -6.92 30.58
C LYS A 289 21.99 -7.18 29.31
N ALA A 290 21.98 -6.25 28.36
CA ALA A 290 22.73 -6.35 27.11
C ALA A 290 24.25 -6.18 27.32
N ARG A 291 24.92 -7.19 27.88
CA ARG A 291 26.37 -7.24 28.11
C ARG A 291 26.98 -8.45 27.41
N ILE A 292 28.26 -8.36 27.03
CA ILE A 292 28.98 -9.52 26.50
C ILE A 292 28.89 -10.67 27.50
N GLY A 293 28.56 -11.87 27.01
CA GLY A 293 28.37 -13.08 27.80
C GLY A 293 26.91 -13.31 28.25
N ASN A 294 26.09 -12.27 28.35
CA ASN A 294 24.69 -12.39 28.77
C ASN A 294 23.78 -12.82 27.62
N THR A 295 22.66 -13.44 27.97
CA THR A 295 21.53 -13.69 27.05
C THR A 295 20.44 -12.65 27.28
N VAL A 296 19.94 -12.09 26.19
CA VAL A 296 18.76 -11.23 26.17
C VAL A 296 17.60 -11.94 25.48
N THR A 297 16.37 -11.55 25.79
CA THR A 297 15.14 -12.11 25.22
C THR A 297 14.33 -11.03 24.53
N CYS A 298 13.95 -11.26 23.29
CA CYS A 298 13.01 -10.46 22.54
C CYS A 298 11.59 -10.94 22.83
N THR A 299 10.80 -10.06 23.46
CA THR A 299 9.44 -10.37 23.91
C THR A 299 8.46 -9.56 23.06
N PRO A 300 7.56 -10.20 22.30
CA PRO A 300 6.52 -9.48 21.57
C PRO A 300 5.49 -8.88 22.54
N PRO A 301 4.69 -7.91 22.09
CA PRO A 301 3.53 -7.43 22.84
C PRO A 301 2.48 -8.53 23.02
N LYS A 302 1.40 -8.22 23.74
CA LYS A 302 0.23 -9.12 23.77
C LYS A 302 -0.45 -9.09 22.40
N LEU A 303 -0.76 -10.27 21.87
CA LEU A 303 -1.27 -10.45 20.51
C LEU A 303 -2.61 -11.18 20.50
N GLY A 304 -3.54 -10.68 19.69
CA GLY A 304 -4.75 -11.39 19.27
C GLY A 304 -4.57 -12.08 17.92
N GLY A 305 -5.63 -12.73 17.42
CA GLY A 305 -5.61 -13.41 16.11
C GLY A 305 -5.01 -14.83 16.16
N ALA A 306 -5.20 -15.58 17.25
CA ALA A 306 -4.71 -16.96 17.34
C ALA A 306 -5.36 -17.90 16.29
N PRO A 307 -4.67 -18.98 15.86
CA PRO A 307 -3.32 -19.41 16.24
C PRO A 307 -2.21 -18.57 15.60
N LEU A 308 -1.10 -18.37 16.32
CA LEU A 308 0.01 -17.51 15.91
C LEU A 308 1.30 -18.31 15.71
N LYS A 309 2.01 -18.03 14.62
CA LYS A 309 3.41 -18.39 14.43
C LYS A 309 4.28 -17.15 14.59
N LEU A 310 5.26 -17.21 15.50
CA LEU A 310 6.20 -16.11 15.74
C LEU A 310 7.55 -16.40 15.10
N SER A 311 8.10 -15.41 14.40
CA SER A 311 9.50 -15.38 13.95
C SER A 311 10.20 -14.16 14.53
N TYR A 312 11.52 -14.27 14.72
CA TYR A 312 12.33 -13.21 15.31
C TYR A 312 13.49 -12.88 14.39
N GLU A 313 13.81 -11.59 14.30
CA GLU A 313 15.01 -11.12 13.63
C GLU A 313 15.80 -10.23 14.57
N TRP A 314 17.09 -10.51 14.67
CA TRP A 314 18.03 -9.67 15.39
C TRP A 314 18.94 -8.94 14.42
N SER A 315 19.20 -7.67 14.69
CA SER A 315 20.15 -6.89 13.92
C SER A 315 21.01 -6.03 14.84
N VAL A 316 22.16 -5.62 14.34
CA VAL A 316 23.01 -4.62 14.98
C VAL A 316 23.08 -3.40 14.10
N GLY A 317 23.18 -2.23 14.69
CA GLY A 317 23.15 -1.01 13.91
C GLY A 317 23.46 0.22 14.72
N THR A 318 23.26 1.36 14.08
CA THR A 318 23.36 2.68 14.70
C THR A 318 21.95 3.26 14.84
N ASN A 319 21.79 4.26 15.71
CA ASN A 319 20.54 5.01 15.79
C ASN A 319 20.26 5.85 14.52
N THR A 320 21.18 5.87 13.55
CA THR A 320 21.06 6.60 12.28
C THR A 320 20.51 5.73 11.14
N GLY A 321 19.87 4.60 11.45
CA GLY A 321 19.09 3.82 10.48
C GLY A 321 19.86 2.81 9.63
N THR A 322 21.15 2.56 9.89
CA THR A 322 21.87 1.45 9.24
C THR A 322 21.82 0.21 10.13
N PHE A 323 21.06 -0.79 9.68
CA PHE A 323 20.90 -2.07 10.36
C PHE A 323 21.58 -3.19 9.57
N LYS A 324 22.29 -4.06 10.28
CA LYS A 324 22.90 -5.27 9.75
C LYS A 324 22.25 -6.50 10.41
N PRO A 325 21.47 -7.30 9.66
CA PRO A 325 20.89 -8.54 10.17
C PRO A 325 21.95 -9.53 10.69
N LEU A 326 21.62 -10.22 11.78
CA LEU A 326 22.41 -11.31 12.32
C LEU A 326 21.94 -12.64 11.71
N ARG A 327 22.68 -13.14 10.71
CA ARG A 327 22.31 -14.30 9.85
C ARG A 327 21.96 -15.62 10.55
N HIS A 328 22.22 -15.77 11.84
CA HIS A 328 21.98 -17.00 12.60
C HIS A 328 21.25 -16.77 13.92
N ALA A 329 20.57 -15.63 14.06
CA ALA A 329 19.84 -15.26 15.26
C ALA A 329 18.34 -15.13 14.93
N HIS A 330 17.64 -16.27 14.91
CA HIS A 330 16.22 -16.34 14.53
C HIS A 330 15.27 -16.72 15.68
N GLY A 331 15.83 -16.96 16.88
CA GLY A 331 15.06 -17.28 18.07
C GLY A 331 14.76 -16.04 18.92
N SER A 332 13.81 -16.18 19.85
CA SER A 332 13.49 -15.12 20.81
C SER A 332 14.63 -14.80 21.78
N LYS A 333 15.65 -15.66 21.90
CA LYS A 333 16.80 -15.45 22.78
C LYS A 333 18.08 -15.25 21.97
N LEU A 334 18.92 -14.31 22.42
CA LEU A 334 20.24 -14.05 21.83
C LEU A 334 21.30 -13.94 22.91
N LYS A 335 22.35 -14.78 22.82
CA LYS A 335 23.58 -14.62 23.62
C LYS A 335 24.47 -13.57 22.97
N ILE A 336 24.81 -12.51 23.71
CA ILE A 336 25.65 -11.43 23.21
C ILE A 336 27.10 -11.89 23.26
N THR A 337 27.66 -12.19 22.09
CA THR A 337 29.07 -12.55 21.95
C THR A 337 29.93 -11.33 21.69
N LYS A 338 31.25 -11.46 21.90
CA LYS A 338 32.21 -10.43 21.49
C LYS A 338 32.14 -10.14 19.99
N ALA A 339 31.84 -11.15 19.17
CA ALA A 339 31.65 -10.99 17.72
C ALA A 339 30.41 -10.14 17.39
N ILE A 340 29.27 -10.38 18.02
CA ILE A 340 28.05 -9.56 17.87
C ILE A 340 28.30 -8.13 18.37
N TYR A 341 28.99 -7.99 19.51
CA TYR A 341 29.36 -6.68 20.01
C TYR A 341 30.26 -5.92 19.00
N ASN A 342 31.23 -6.61 18.39
CA ASN A 342 32.20 -6.04 17.45
C ASN A 342 31.69 -5.81 16.03
N SER A 343 30.60 -6.46 15.63
CA SER A 343 29.98 -6.21 14.33
C SER A 343 29.27 -4.85 14.26
N ALA A 344 28.94 -4.25 15.41
CA ALA A 344 28.53 -2.85 15.50
C ALA A 344 29.75 -1.92 15.41
N ARG A 345 29.76 -0.97 14.47
CA ARG A 345 30.93 -0.11 14.16
C ARG A 345 31.42 0.66 15.41
N PRO A 346 32.75 0.84 15.61
CA PRO A 346 33.29 1.37 16.87
C PRO A 346 32.96 2.84 17.19
N THR A 347 32.65 3.66 16.19
CA THR A 347 32.53 5.12 16.32
C THR A 347 31.14 5.60 16.76
N GLN A 348 30.16 4.71 16.85
CA GLN A 348 28.77 5.06 17.17
C GLN A 348 28.14 4.00 18.07
N TYR A 349 27.14 4.40 18.86
CA TYR A 349 26.50 3.55 19.88
C TYR A 349 26.19 2.15 19.33
N ARG A 350 26.73 1.13 20.00
CA ARG A 350 26.55 -0.28 19.62
C ARG A 350 25.17 -0.76 20.05
N SER A 351 24.17 -0.51 19.21
CA SER A 351 22.79 -0.87 19.47
C SER A 351 22.48 -2.26 18.93
N LEU A 352 21.78 -3.04 19.73
CA LEU A 352 21.16 -4.31 19.38
C LEU A 352 19.68 -4.06 19.15
N PHE A 353 19.15 -4.61 18.07
CA PHE A 353 17.75 -4.48 17.71
C PHE A 353 17.10 -5.85 17.61
N CYS A 354 15.80 -5.89 17.89
CA CYS A 354 14.98 -7.05 17.63
C CYS A 354 13.63 -6.62 17.05
N THR A 355 13.14 -7.45 16.14
CA THR A 355 11.75 -7.44 15.68
C THR A 355 11.18 -8.84 15.86
N ALA A 356 9.88 -8.92 16.18
CA ALA A 356 9.11 -10.14 16.12
C ALA A 356 7.97 -9.96 15.12
N THR A 357 7.78 -10.95 14.26
CA THR A 357 6.68 -10.98 13.29
C THR A 357 5.73 -12.09 13.71
N ALA A 358 4.45 -11.76 13.86
CA ALA A 358 3.39 -12.72 14.08
C ALA A 358 2.69 -13.02 12.75
N ARG A 359 2.42 -14.30 12.47
CA ARG A 359 1.73 -14.74 11.26
C ARG A 359 0.63 -15.74 11.59
N ASN A 360 -0.48 -15.64 10.87
CA ASN A 360 -1.53 -16.66 10.83
C ASN A 360 -2.07 -16.76 9.39
N ALA A 361 -3.18 -17.49 9.18
CA ALA A 361 -3.78 -17.64 7.85
C ALA A 361 -4.44 -16.35 7.30
N GLY A 362 -4.66 -15.36 8.16
CA GLY A 362 -5.23 -14.07 7.82
C GLY A 362 -4.22 -12.98 7.48
N GLY A 363 -2.91 -13.20 7.66
CA GLY A 363 -1.90 -12.21 7.34
C GLY A 363 -0.75 -12.15 8.34
N SER A 364 -0.07 -11.01 8.37
CA SER A 364 1.08 -10.78 9.24
C SER A 364 1.01 -9.47 10.05
N LEU A 365 1.73 -9.44 11.17
CA LEU A 365 1.93 -8.25 11.98
C LEU A 365 3.41 -8.15 12.35
N ASP A 366 4.03 -7.04 11.99
CA ASP A 366 5.35 -6.67 12.47
C ASP A 366 5.22 -5.85 13.75
N THR A 367 5.69 -6.42 14.86
CA THR A 367 5.52 -5.81 16.19
C THR A 367 6.55 -4.69 16.45
N GLY A 368 7.04 -4.04 15.41
CA GLY A 368 7.98 -2.93 15.48
C GLY A 368 9.39 -3.28 15.98
N LEU A 369 10.34 -2.42 15.60
CA LEU A 369 11.74 -2.54 15.95
C LEU A 369 12.01 -1.88 17.31
N THR A 370 12.54 -2.64 18.28
CA THR A 370 13.08 -2.08 19.52
C THR A 370 14.59 -2.11 19.52
N SER A 371 15.22 -1.23 20.30
CA SER A 371 16.68 -1.20 20.46
C SER A 371 17.12 -1.22 21.92
N THR A 372 18.33 -1.71 22.17
CA THR A 372 19.03 -1.54 23.44
C THR A 372 20.52 -1.37 23.21
N ARG A 373 21.19 -0.58 24.05
CA ARG A 373 22.64 -0.37 23.95
C ARG A 373 23.38 -1.54 24.56
N MET A 374 24.25 -2.17 23.78
CA MET A 374 25.16 -3.20 24.27
C MET A 374 26.30 -2.60 25.06
N ARG A 375 26.73 -3.30 26.10
CA ARG A 375 27.89 -2.95 26.95
C ARG A 375 28.92 -4.09 26.91
N LYS A 376 30.19 -3.75 27.15
CA LYS A 376 31.25 -4.74 27.33
C LYS A 376 30.98 -5.60 28.55
#